data_AF-A0A544YSW3-F1
#
_entry.id   AF-A0A544YSW3-F1
#
_cell.length_a   1.000
_cell.length_b   1.000
_cell.length_c   1.000
_cell.angle_alpha   90.00
_cell.angle_beta   90.00
_cell.angle_gamma   90.00
#
_symmetry.space_group_name_H-M   'P 1'
#
loop_
_entity.id
_entity.type
_entity.pdbx_description
1 polymer ?
#
loop_
_entity_poly.entity_id
_entity_poly.type
_entity_poly.pdbx_seq_one_letter_code
_entity_poly.pdbx_strand_id
1 'polypeptide(L)'
;MEVRPSWRGLAGIGTAVLICLPMQHGRDPLPPPSPPPAADPGVEVSGEVSVEVSGEVRGEISLPPLLAGTFIATVKTWDTMAADERIGHARAAGLLLDAGVRRKSTGGCTDRRRPSCTSLEAIRYGTLMRTIDLRRDSGCPVTVTGGTETGHADGRYSHGNGYKVDLAHNRCLDAYITGAHHYWRTRADGAALYRAAPPDMGAEVGSDMRGDVWADEPTHWDVLFR
;
A
#
# COMPACT_ATOMS: atom_id res chain seq x y z
N MET A 1 -26.14 32.25 59.48
CA MET A 1 -25.75 32.21 58.05
C MET A 1 -25.51 30.73 57.71
N GLU A 2 -26.51 29.85 57.60
CA GLU A 2 -27.66 29.87 56.66
C GLU A 2 -27.11 29.64 55.23
N VAL A 3 -27.41 28.59 54.45
CA VAL A 3 -28.59 27.73 54.27
C VAL A 3 -28.14 26.36 53.70
N ARG A 4 -28.80 25.26 54.08
CA ARG A 4 -28.85 24.00 53.30
C ARG A 4 -30.05 24.05 52.34
N PRO A 5 -29.99 23.40 51.16
CA PRO A 5 -30.91 22.26 50.95
C PRO A 5 -30.25 21.12 50.14
N SER A 6 -30.43 19.81 50.41
CA SER A 6 -31.67 19.00 50.45
C SER A 6 -32.45 19.02 49.14
N TRP A 7 -32.22 18.05 48.26
CA TRP A 7 -33.24 17.61 47.29
C TRP A 7 -33.39 16.09 47.29
N ARG A 8 -34.63 15.71 47.59
CA ARG A 8 -35.23 14.37 47.50
C ARG A 8 -35.51 14.04 46.03
N GLY A 9 -35.60 12.75 45.73
CA GLY A 9 -35.93 12.23 44.40
C GLY A 9 -37.37 12.48 43.97
N LEU A 10 -37.60 12.24 42.68
CA LEU A 10 -38.91 11.96 42.10
C LEU A 10 -38.72 10.90 41.01
N ALA A 11 -39.50 9.83 41.15
CA ALA A 11 -39.73 8.81 40.14
C ALA A 11 -40.53 9.41 38.97
N GLY A 12 -40.22 8.96 37.76
CA GLY A 12 -40.87 9.38 36.52
C GLY A 12 -40.90 8.23 35.51
N ILE A 13 -41.84 7.31 35.73
CA ILE A 13 -42.81 6.75 34.76
C ILE A 13 -42.25 6.36 33.37
N GLY A 14 -42.36 5.06 33.07
CA GLY A 14 -41.85 4.46 31.84
C GLY A 14 -42.68 4.70 30.58
N THR A 15 -42.15 4.19 29.48
CA THR A 15 -42.91 3.61 28.38
C THR A 15 -42.02 2.57 27.69
N ALA A 16 -42.30 1.30 27.95
CA ALA A 16 -41.86 0.22 27.09
C ALA A 16 -42.72 0.25 25.82
N VAL A 17 -42.09 0.41 24.66
CA VAL A 17 -42.77 0.21 23.38
C VAL A 17 -42.45 -1.21 22.91
N LEU A 18 -43.41 -2.10 23.14
CA LEU A 18 -43.50 -3.41 22.51
C LEU A 18 -44.43 -3.23 21.30
N ILE A 19 -43.90 -3.29 20.07
CA ILE A 19 -44.74 -3.37 18.85
C ILE A 19 -44.19 -4.46 17.93
N CYS A 20 -45.12 -5.29 17.49
CA CYS A 20 -45.02 -6.54 16.76
C CYS A 20 -44.14 -6.54 15.51
N LEU A 21 -43.46 -7.67 15.30
CA LEU A 21 -43.05 -8.15 13.98
C LEU A 21 -44.28 -8.43 13.10
N PRO A 22 -44.28 -8.06 11.81
CA PRO A 22 -45.04 -8.78 10.80
C PRO A 22 -44.22 -9.97 10.25
N MET A 23 -44.87 -11.13 10.24
CA MET A 23 -44.47 -12.34 9.53
C MET A 23 -44.38 -12.09 8.02
N GLN A 24 -43.19 -12.29 7.48
CA GLN A 24 -42.80 -12.94 6.22
C GLN A 24 -43.82 -13.01 5.06
N HIS A 25 -43.45 -12.47 3.90
CA HIS A 25 -43.80 -13.05 2.60
C HIS A 25 -42.49 -13.34 1.87
N GLY A 26 -42.30 -14.60 1.47
CA GLY A 26 -41.17 -15.04 0.66
C GLY A 26 -41.16 -14.30 -0.67
N ARG A 27 -40.00 -13.77 -1.06
CA ARG A 27 -39.76 -13.34 -2.44
C ARG A 27 -39.37 -14.58 -3.23
N ASP A 28 -40.06 -14.81 -4.33
CA ASP A 28 -39.71 -15.86 -5.28
C ASP A 28 -38.25 -15.71 -5.73
N PRO A 29 -37.52 -16.82 -5.95
CA PRO A 29 -36.18 -16.78 -6.53
C PRO A 29 -36.21 -16.09 -7.89
N LEU A 30 -35.28 -15.16 -8.12
CA LEU A 30 -35.08 -14.53 -9.42
C LEU A 30 -34.79 -15.61 -10.48
N PRO A 31 -35.36 -15.49 -11.69
CA PRO A 31 -35.01 -16.38 -12.80
C PRO A 31 -33.51 -16.24 -13.14
N PRO A 32 -32.87 -17.33 -13.61
CA PRO A 32 -31.47 -17.27 -14.01
C PRO A 32 -31.30 -16.29 -15.19
N PRO A 33 -30.14 -15.60 -15.28
CA PRO A 33 -29.87 -14.69 -16.38
C PRO A 33 -29.83 -15.44 -17.72
N SER A 34 -30.35 -14.81 -18.76
CA SER A 34 -30.31 -15.33 -20.13
C SER A 34 -28.87 -15.57 -20.59
N PRO A 35 -28.60 -16.62 -21.39
CA PRO A 35 -27.28 -16.84 -21.96
C PRO A 35 -26.87 -15.66 -22.86
N PRO A 36 -25.58 -15.31 -22.90
CA PRO A 36 -25.09 -14.24 -23.77
C PRO A 36 -25.32 -14.60 -25.24
N PRO A 37 -25.55 -13.60 -26.11
CA PRO A 37 -25.66 -13.83 -27.54
C PRO A 37 -24.36 -14.43 -28.10
N ALA A 38 -24.49 -15.32 -29.09
CA ALA A 38 -23.39 -15.92 -29.80
C ALA A 38 -22.49 -14.84 -30.40
N ALA A 39 -21.16 -15.05 -30.31
CA ALA A 39 -20.15 -14.14 -30.82
C ALA A 39 -20.30 -13.94 -32.33
N ASP A 40 -20.42 -12.67 -32.76
CA ASP A 40 -20.24 -12.29 -34.16
C ASP A 40 -18.76 -12.41 -34.56
N PRO A 41 -18.46 -12.85 -35.79
CA PRO A 41 -17.10 -12.95 -36.27
C PRO A 41 -16.58 -11.56 -36.70
N GLY A 42 -15.54 -11.10 -36.02
CA GLY A 42 -14.45 -10.32 -36.59
C GLY A 42 -14.74 -8.90 -37.07
N VAL A 43 -14.32 -7.92 -36.26
CA VAL A 43 -13.68 -6.70 -36.74
C VAL A 43 -12.48 -6.43 -35.83
N GLU A 44 -11.28 -6.45 -36.41
CA GLU A 44 -10.08 -5.90 -35.78
C GLU A 44 -10.26 -4.41 -35.55
N VAL A 45 -10.11 -3.96 -34.29
CA VAL A 45 -9.78 -2.58 -33.98
C VAL A 45 -8.59 -2.61 -33.04
N SER A 46 -7.42 -2.34 -33.60
CA SER A 46 -6.26 -1.90 -32.84
C SER A 46 -6.62 -0.61 -32.11
N GLY A 47 -6.60 -0.67 -30.78
CA GLY A 47 -6.79 0.49 -29.93
C GLY A 47 -6.07 0.23 -28.62
N GLU A 48 -4.85 0.76 -28.48
CA GLU A 48 -4.25 0.93 -27.16
C GLU A 48 -5.12 1.90 -26.37
N VAL A 49 -5.83 1.39 -25.36
CA VAL A 49 -6.44 2.24 -24.35
C VAL A 49 -5.36 2.53 -23.30
N SER A 50 -4.56 3.56 -23.58
CA SER A 50 -3.74 4.21 -22.56
C SER A 50 -4.67 5.08 -21.71
N VAL A 51 -5.12 4.55 -20.57
CA VAL A 51 -5.74 5.40 -19.55
C VAL A 51 -4.62 6.10 -18.78
N GLU A 52 -4.21 7.27 -19.26
CA GLU A 52 -3.38 8.18 -18.47
C GLU A 52 -4.26 8.89 -17.45
N VAL A 53 -4.32 8.37 -16.22
CA VAL A 53 -4.83 9.15 -15.09
C VAL A 53 -3.72 10.11 -14.67
N SER A 54 -3.65 11.25 -15.33
CA SER A 54 -2.78 12.36 -14.96
C SER A 54 -3.45 13.16 -13.84
N GLY A 55 -3.04 12.90 -12.59
CA GLY A 55 -3.33 13.79 -11.47
C GLY A 55 -2.44 15.03 -11.55
N GLU A 56 -3.00 16.19 -11.90
CA GLU A 56 -2.26 17.46 -11.89
C GLU A 56 -2.33 18.10 -10.50
N VAL A 57 -1.24 18.02 -9.74
CA VAL A 57 -1.10 18.78 -8.48
C VAL A 57 -0.42 20.11 -8.81
N ARG A 58 -1.16 21.22 -8.72
CA ARG A 58 -0.63 22.57 -8.94
C ARG A 58 -0.06 23.12 -7.64
N GLY A 59 1.26 23.30 -7.59
CA GLY A 59 1.95 24.01 -6.51
C GLY A 59 2.57 25.30 -7.04
N GLU A 60 2.30 26.43 -6.38
CA GLU A 60 2.87 27.73 -6.71
C GLU A 60 4.11 27.97 -5.83
N ILE A 61 5.30 28.01 -6.43
CA ILE A 61 6.56 28.27 -5.72
C ILE A 61 6.95 29.72 -6.00
N SER A 62 6.93 30.58 -4.98
CA SER A 62 7.35 31.99 -5.09
C SER A 62 8.87 32.09 -5.13
N LEU A 63 9.44 32.39 -6.30
CA LEU A 63 10.87 32.58 -6.52
C LEU A 63 11.24 34.08 -6.55
N PRO A 64 12.49 34.46 -6.17
CA PRO A 64 12.97 35.83 -6.25
C PRO A 64 12.97 36.36 -7.71
N PRO A 65 12.82 37.69 -7.91
CA PRO A 65 12.33 38.31 -9.16
C PRO A 65 13.24 38.22 -10.40
N LEU A 66 14.35 37.47 -10.35
CA LEU A 66 15.29 37.34 -11.48
C LEU A 66 15.11 36.04 -12.29
N LEU A 67 14.20 35.14 -11.88
CA LEU A 67 13.67 34.04 -12.69
C LEU A 67 12.13 34.08 -12.65
N ALA A 68 11.51 35.13 -13.19
CA ALA A 68 10.06 35.19 -13.37
C ALA A 68 9.65 34.30 -14.55
N GLY A 69 9.54 33.00 -14.31
CA GLY A 69 9.01 32.02 -15.26
C GLY A 69 8.18 30.98 -14.52
N THR A 70 6.96 30.72 -14.98
CA THR A 70 6.13 29.64 -14.46
C THR A 70 6.64 28.33 -15.04
N PHE A 71 7.32 27.53 -14.23
CA PHE A 71 7.64 26.15 -14.58
C PHE A 71 6.53 25.25 -14.06
N ILE A 72 5.86 24.52 -14.96
CA ILE A 72 4.93 23.46 -14.58
C ILE A 72 5.76 22.19 -14.35
N ALA A 73 5.89 21.76 -13.10
CA ALA A 73 6.43 20.46 -12.76
C ALA A 73 5.28 19.45 -12.74
N THR A 74 5.21 18.57 -13.74
CA THR A 74 4.28 17.43 -13.70
C THR A 74 4.89 16.35 -12.80
N VAL A 75 4.36 16.22 -11.59
CA VAL A 75 4.67 15.07 -10.74
C VAL A 75 3.81 13.89 -11.20
N LYS A 76 4.45 12.85 -11.75
CA LYS A 76 3.76 11.60 -12.08
C LYS A 76 3.52 10.81 -10.80
N THR A 77 2.41 11.08 -10.13
CA THR A 77 1.91 10.21 -9.06
C THR A 77 1.22 9.00 -9.67
N TRP A 78 1.31 7.86 -9.00
CA TRP A 78 0.58 6.66 -9.38
C TRP A 78 -0.80 6.66 -8.71
N ASP A 79 -1.76 5.97 -9.32
CA ASP A 79 -3.12 5.90 -8.80
C ASP A 79 -3.15 5.17 -7.46
N THR A 80 -3.37 5.92 -6.37
CA THR A 80 -3.46 5.38 -5.02
C THR A 80 -4.75 4.58 -4.81
N MET A 81 -5.79 4.78 -5.62
CA MET A 81 -7.00 3.95 -5.60
C MET A 81 -6.70 2.52 -6.05
N ALA A 82 -5.69 2.35 -6.92
CA ALA A 82 -5.21 1.04 -7.36
C ALA A 82 -4.20 0.41 -6.39
N ALA A 83 -3.85 1.03 -5.25
CA ALA A 83 -2.78 0.54 -4.36
C ALA A 83 -2.99 -0.91 -3.90
N ASP A 84 -4.24 -1.31 -3.69
CA ASP A 84 -4.61 -2.66 -3.25
C ASP A 84 -4.78 -3.66 -4.40
N GLU A 85 -4.67 -3.25 -5.66
CA GLU A 85 -4.68 -4.17 -6.80
C GLU A 85 -3.53 -5.19 -6.66
N ARG A 86 -3.84 -6.46 -6.92
CA ARG A 86 -2.83 -7.52 -7.03
C ARG A 86 -2.50 -7.74 -8.50
N ILE A 87 -1.25 -7.52 -8.85
CA ILE A 87 -0.79 -7.62 -10.25
C ILE A 87 0.05 -8.86 -10.49
N GLY A 88 0.04 -9.33 -11.73
CA GLY A 88 0.84 -10.49 -12.15
C GLY A 88 2.33 -10.17 -12.26
N HIS A 89 3.15 -11.21 -12.18
CA HIS A 89 4.61 -11.12 -12.18
C HIS A 89 5.17 -10.32 -13.37
N ALA A 90 4.73 -10.63 -14.59
CA ALA A 90 5.27 -10.02 -15.80
C ALA A 90 5.06 -8.50 -15.83
N ARG A 91 3.86 -8.05 -15.45
CA ARG A 91 3.52 -6.61 -15.34
C ARG A 91 4.38 -5.95 -14.26
N ALA A 92 4.48 -6.56 -13.08
CA ALA A 92 5.29 -6.05 -11.98
C ALA A 92 6.78 -5.93 -12.37
N ALA A 93 7.34 -6.96 -12.98
CA ALA A 93 8.74 -6.98 -13.40
C ALA A 93 9.04 -5.94 -14.49
N GLY A 94 8.12 -5.74 -15.44
CA GLY A 94 8.23 -4.70 -16.47
C GLY A 94 8.29 -3.30 -15.85
N LEU A 95 7.33 -2.98 -14.97
CA LEU A 95 7.28 -1.70 -14.26
C LEU A 95 8.56 -1.41 -13.44
N LEU A 96 9.10 -2.42 -12.74
CA LEU A 96 10.38 -2.25 -12.03
C LEU A 96 11.52 -1.97 -13.00
N LEU A 97 11.62 -2.74 -14.09
CA LEU A 97 12.68 -2.60 -15.08
C LEU A 97 12.65 -1.21 -15.73
N ASP A 98 11.47 -0.72 -16.11
CA ASP A 98 11.26 0.61 -16.70
C ASP A 98 11.67 1.73 -15.74
N ALA A 99 11.48 1.52 -14.43
CA ALA A 99 11.94 2.41 -13.37
C ALA A 99 13.44 2.22 -13.00
N GLY A 100 14.15 1.32 -13.69
CA GLY A 100 15.54 0.99 -13.43
C GLY A 100 15.78 0.13 -12.19
N VAL A 101 14.73 -0.34 -11.52
CA VAL A 101 14.80 -1.27 -10.38
C VAL A 101 15.09 -2.68 -10.90
N ARG A 102 16.12 -3.33 -10.37
CA ARG A 102 16.49 -4.69 -10.77
C ARG A 102 15.73 -5.71 -9.91
N ARG A 103 15.59 -6.93 -10.45
CA ARG A 103 15.16 -8.11 -9.69
C ARG A 103 16.23 -9.19 -9.82
N LYS A 104 16.56 -9.86 -8.73
CA LYS A 104 17.51 -10.98 -8.70
C LYS A 104 16.91 -12.13 -7.91
N SER A 105 16.87 -13.32 -8.51
CA SER A 105 16.48 -14.56 -7.82
C SER A 105 17.67 -15.48 -7.69
N THR A 106 17.87 -16.04 -6.50
CA THR A 106 18.91 -17.04 -6.24
C THR A 106 18.64 -18.34 -7.00
N GLY A 107 17.38 -18.76 -7.12
CA GLY A 107 16.94 -19.91 -7.90
C GLY A 107 16.72 -19.64 -9.40
N GLY A 108 16.91 -18.40 -9.88
CA GLY A 108 16.72 -18.04 -11.29
C GLY A 108 15.28 -18.20 -11.80
N CYS A 109 14.29 -18.10 -10.92
CA CYS A 109 12.89 -18.47 -11.20
C CYS A 109 11.90 -17.49 -10.58
N THR A 110 10.63 -17.57 -10.99
CA THR A 110 9.54 -16.63 -10.62
C THR A 110 8.36 -17.31 -9.93
N ASP A 111 8.46 -18.61 -9.66
CA ASP A 111 7.38 -19.41 -9.06
C ASP A 111 7.19 -19.07 -7.59
N ARG A 112 6.06 -18.45 -7.26
CA ARG A 112 5.68 -18.07 -5.91
C ARG A 112 5.65 -19.23 -4.90
N ARG A 113 5.50 -20.47 -5.37
CA ARG A 113 5.47 -21.64 -4.50
C ARG A 113 6.86 -22.16 -4.13
N ARG A 114 7.93 -21.52 -4.59
CA ARG A 114 9.32 -21.94 -4.34
C ARG A 114 10.08 -20.84 -3.59
N PRO A 115 10.63 -21.12 -2.40
CA PRO A 115 11.31 -20.12 -1.57
C PRO A 115 12.63 -19.59 -2.16
N SER A 116 13.22 -20.27 -3.14
CA SER A 116 14.42 -19.78 -3.84
C SER A 116 14.10 -18.88 -5.03
N CYS A 117 12.84 -18.80 -5.45
CA CYS A 117 12.41 -17.87 -6.48
C CYS A 117 12.17 -16.48 -5.88
N THR A 118 12.34 -15.44 -6.68
CA THR A 118 11.84 -14.10 -6.31
C THR A 118 10.55 -13.88 -7.07
N SER A 119 9.38 -14.06 -6.47
CA SER A 119 8.11 -13.92 -7.19
C SER A 119 7.49 -12.55 -6.93
N LEU A 120 7.06 -11.85 -7.98
CA LEU A 120 6.18 -10.68 -7.86
C LEU A 120 4.71 -11.01 -8.14
N GLU A 121 4.36 -12.30 -8.23
CA GLU A 121 2.99 -12.73 -8.50
C GLU A 121 2.03 -12.34 -7.38
N ALA A 122 0.96 -11.62 -7.73
CA ALA A 122 0.01 -11.05 -6.78
C ALA A 122 0.65 -10.15 -5.71
N ILE A 123 1.69 -9.39 -6.09
CA ILE A 123 2.19 -8.26 -5.30
C ILE A 123 1.17 -7.12 -5.32
N ARG A 124 1.10 -6.31 -4.25
CA ARG A 124 0.30 -5.07 -4.28
C ARG A 124 0.90 -4.08 -5.26
N TYR A 125 0.05 -3.45 -6.07
CA TYR A 125 0.46 -2.35 -6.94
C TYR A 125 1.10 -1.22 -6.12
N GLY A 126 0.52 -0.88 -4.96
CA GLY A 126 1.11 0.12 -4.06
C GLY A 126 2.50 -0.26 -3.56
N THR A 127 2.73 -1.52 -3.16
CA THR A 127 4.07 -1.99 -2.75
C THR A 127 5.08 -1.87 -3.89
N LEU A 128 4.69 -2.21 -5.12
CA LEU A 128 5.55 -2.05 -6.29
C LEU A 128 5.89 -0.58 -6.54
N MET A 129 4.88 0.29 -6.56
CA MET A 129 5.06 1.70 -6.86
C MET A 129 5.89 2.41 -5.80
N ARG A 130 5.75 2.03 -4.53
CA ARG A 130 6.57 2.60 -3.45
C ARG A 130 8.01 2.10 -3.46
N THR A 131 8.26 0.90 -4.01
CA THR A 131 9.62 0.46 -4.34
C THR A 131 10.24 1.32 -5.46
N ILE A 132 9.43 1.74 -6.44
CA ILE A 132 9.84 2.65 -7.51
C ILE A 132 10.11 4.06 -6.96
N ASP A 133 9.25 4.56 -6.07
CA ASP A 133 9.44 5.86 -5.43
C ASP A 133 10.73 5.86 -4.59
N LEU A 134 11.00 4.81 -3.81
CA LEU A 134 12.27 4.64 -3.10
C LEU A 134 13.49 4.76 -4.05
N ARG A 135 13.44 4.14 -5.23
CA ARG A 135 14.51 4.27 -6.22
C ARG A 135 14.68 5.73 -6.68
N ARG A 136 13.58 6.42 -6.96
CA ARG A 136 13.61 7.82 -7.42
C ARG A 136 14.12 8.75 -6.33
N ASP A 137 13.60 8.62 -5.13
CA ASP A 137 13.89 9.50 -3.99
C ASP A 137 15.30 9.31 -3.46
N SER A 138 15.78 8.07 -3.42
CA SER A 138 17.15 7.79 -2.98
C SER A 138 18.21 8.06 -4.06
N GLY A 139 17.84 7.97 -5.33
CA GLY A 139 18.80 7.91 -6.44
C GLY A 139 19.72 6.67 -6.41
N CYS A 140 19.52 5.75 -5.47
CA CYS A 140 20.39 4.60 -5.24
C CYS A 140 20.01 3.42 -6.14
N PRO A 141 20.95 2.53 -6.49
CA PRO A 141 20.59 1.23 -7.05
C PRO A 141 19.66 0.47 -6.11
N VAL A 142 18.53 -0.01 -6.63
CA VAL A 142 17.57 -0.85 -5.90
C VAL A 142 17.47 -2.18 -6.63
N THR A 143 17.61 -3.29 -5.89
CA THR A 143 17.48 -4.65 -6.41
C THR A 143 16.55 -5.45 -5.51
N VAL A 144 15.42 -5.90 -6.04
CA VAL A 144 14.48 -6.79 -5.36
C VAL A 144 15.03 -8.22 -5.36
N THR A 145 15.16 -8.83 -4.18
CA THR A 145 15.67 -10.20 -3.97
C THR A 145 14.63 -11.18 -3.48
N GLY A 146 13.50 -10.66 -2.97
CA GLY A 146 12.38 -11.45 -2.46
C GLY A 146 11.09 -10.65 -2.63
N GLY A 147 9.98 -11.35 -2.80
CA GLY A 147 8.69 -10.74 -3.07
C GLY A 147 7.59 -11.49 -2.36
N THR A 148 6.84 -12.30 -3.11
CA THR A 148 5.60 -12.93 -2.67
C THR A 148 5.72 -14.43 -2.47
N GLU A 149 6.92 -14.99 -2.69
CA GLU A 149 7.20 -16.41 -2.57
C GLU A 149 6.90 -16.96 -1.17
N THR A 150 6.66 -18.26 -1.09
CA THR A 150 6.53 -18.97 0.17
C THR A 150 7.85 -18.99 0.96
N GLY A 151 7.78 -19.28 2.25
CA GLY A 151 8.94 -19.33 3.15
C GLY A 151 9.04 -18.14 4.11
N HIS A 152 8.17 -17.15 3.95
CA HIS A 152 8.05 -15.99 4.83
C HIS A 152 6.95 -16.18 5.89
N ALA A 153 7.01 -15.40 6.97
CA ALA A 153 5.97 -15.41 8.00
C ALA A 153 4.61 -14.94 7.46
N ASP A 154 3.55 -15.63 7.87
CA ASP A 154 2.16 -15.28 7.54
C ASP A 154 1.66 -14.04 8.29
N GLY A 155 0.53 -13.51 7.84
CA GLY A 155 -0.16 -12.38 8.46
C GLY A 155 -0.71 -11.40 7.45
N ARG A 156 -1.54 -10.45 7.90
CA ARG A 156 -2.18 -9.45 7.00
C ARG A 156 -1.14 -8.67 6.19
N TYR A 157 -0.07 -8.21 6.84
CA TYR A 157 1.00 -7.42 6.25
C TYR A 157 2.23 -8.31 6.02
N SER A 158 2.14 -9.24 5.06
CA SER A 158 3.17 -10.25 4.77
C SER A 158 3.66 -10.20 3.32
N HIS A 159 4.74 -10.93 3.04
CA HIS A 159 5.23 -11.19 1.67
C HIS A 159 4.16 -11.85 0.81
N GLY A 160 3.56 -12.93 1.31
CA GLY A 160 2.48 -13.61 0.60
C GLY A 160 1.32 -12.67 0.28
N ASN A 161 0.94 -11.78 1.18
CA ASN A 161 -0.14 -10.84 0.89
C ASN A 161 0.29 -9.64 0.02
N GLY A 162 1.54 -9.60 -0.44
CA GLY A 162 2.05 -8.60 -1.37
C GLY A 162 2.36 -7.26 -0.73
N TYR A 163 2.44 -7.18 0.60
CA TYR A 163 2.73 -5.95 1.35
C TYR A 163 4.21 -5.67 1.54
N LYS A 164 5.04 -6.71 1.40
CA LYS A 164 6.47 -6.67 1.71
C LYS A 164 7.31 -7.01 0.49
N VAL A 165 8.54 -6.52 0.48
CA VAL A 165 9.55 -6.80 -0.54
C VAL A 165 10.93 -6.86 0.13
N ASP A 166 11.77 -7.78 -0.32
CA ASP A 166 13.16 -7.85 0.13
C ASP A 166 14.05 -7.10 -0.86
N LEU A 167 14.87 -6.18 -0.35
CA LEU A 167 15.80 -5.38 -1.14
C LEU A 167 17.24 -5.72 -0.76
N ALA A 168 18.08 -5.97 -1.77
CA ALA A 168 19.49 -6.23 -1.55
C ALA A 168 20.18 -5.03 -0.90
N HIS A 169 21.01 -5.29 0.11
CA HIS A 169 21.89 -4.27 0.66
C HIS A 169 22.82 -3.68 -0.40
N ASN A 170 23.03 -2.38 -0.27
CA ASN A 170 24.15 -1.70 -0.87
C ASN A 170 24.39 -0.39 -0.12
N ARG A 171 25.65 0.04 -0.07
CA ARG A 171 26.07 1.20 0.73
C ARG A 171 25.24 2.47 0.50
N CYS A 172 24.76 2.71 -0.72
CA CYS A 172 23.92 3.88 -1.01
C CYS A 172 22.55 3.74 -0.34
N LEU A 173 21.87 2.62 -0.60
CA LEU A 173 20.53 2.38 -0.06
C LEU A 173 20.54 2.27 1.46
N ASP A 174 21.55 1.61 2.05
CA ASP A 174 21.71 1.48 3.50
C ASP A 174 21.85 2.86 4.16
N ALA A 175 22.69 3.73 3.59
CA ALA A 175 22.87 5.09 4.10
C ALA A 175 21.62 5.95 3.92
N TYR A 176 20.89 5.79 2.81
CA TYR A 176 19.63 6.50 2.59
C TYR A 176 18.57 6.10 3.62
N ILE A 177 18.31 4.79 3.79
CA ILE A 177 17.28 4.29 4.72
C ILE A 177 17.61 4.70 6.15
N THR A 178 18.84 4.50 6.59
CA THR A 178 19.26 4.82 7.97
C THR A 178 19.38 6.32 8.23
N GLY A 179 19.59 7.14 7.20
CA GLY A 179 19.61 8.60 7.29
C GLY A 179 18.24 9.26 7.18
N ALA A 180 17.31 8.67 6.41
CA ALA A 180 15.97 9.20 6.17
C ALA A 180 14.93 8.71 7.20
N HIS A 181 15.20 7.60 7.89
CA HIS A 181 14.26 6.97 8.81
C HIS A 181 14.85 6.82 10.21
N HIS A 182 13.99 6.96 11.22
CA HIS A 182 14.41 6.82 12.60
C HIS A 182 14.41 5.37 13.02
N TYR A 183 15.47 4.97 13.70
CA TYR A 183 15.49 3.72 14.45
C TYR A 183 14.31 3.68 15.43
N TRP A 184 13.54 2.61 15.37
CA TRP A 184 12.39 2.38 16.24
C TRP A 184 12.72 1.40 17.36
N ARG A 185 13.16 0.18 17.02
CA ARG A 185 13.50 -0.88 17.97
C ARG A 185 14.24 -2.02 17.27
N THR A 186 14.81 -2.91 18.04
CA THR A 186 15.29 -4.22 17.56
C THR A 186 14.17 -5.26 17.68
N ARG A 187 13.99 -6.08 16.65
CA ARG A 187 13.11 -7.26 16.65
C ARG A 187 13.79 -8.42 17.39
N ALA A 188 13.03 -9.42 17.82
CA ALA A 188 13.55 -10.50 18.69
C ALA A 188 14.67 -11.34 18.04
N ASP A 189 14.76 -11.33 16.71
CA ASP A 189 15.80 -11.98 15.91
C ASP A 189 17.04 -11.09 15.66
N GLY A 190 17.08 -9.89 16.23
CA GLY A 190 18.20 -8.96 16.11
C GLY A 190 18.06 -7.94 14.98
N ALA A 191 17.03 -8.03 14.13
CA ALA A 191 16.85 -7.07 13.04
C ALA A 191 16.50 -5.67 13.58
N ALA A 192 17.24 -4.65 13.14
CA ALA A 192 16.95 -3.27 13.51
C ALA A 192 15.78 -2.74 12.66
N LEU A 193 14.75 -2.19 13.31
CA LEU A 193 13.59 -1.63 12.62
C LEU A 193 13.69 -0.12 12.54
N TYR A 194 13.46 0.43 11.35
CA TYR A 194 13.37 1.86 11.07
C TYR A 194 11.98 2.21 10.56
N ARG A 195 11.55 3.46 10.81
CA ARG A 195 10.29 4.00 10.29
C ARG A 195 10.43 5.48 9.95
N ALA A 196 9.59 5.96 9.03
CA ALA A 196 9.38 7.40 8.89
C ALA A 196 8.93 8.00 10.24
N ALA A 197 9.38 9.22 10.54
CA ALA A 197 8.81 9.97 11.65
C ALA A 197 7.29 10.05 11.45
N PRO A 198 6.46 9.87 12.49
CA PRO A 198 5.06 10.25 12.38
C PRO A 198 5.02 11.72 11.93
N PRO A 199 4.12 12.10 11.01
CA PRO A 199 3.82 13.52 10.83
C PRO A 199 3.38 14.02 12.21
N ASP A 200 4.20 14.91 12.78
CA ASP A 200 3.90 15.74 13.96
C ASP A 200 3.38 14.99 15.21
N MET A 201 4.14 15.07 16.32
CA MET A 201 3.77 14.54 17.64
C MET A 201 2.58 15.28 18.29
N GLY A 202 1.44 15.36 17.60
CA GLY A 202 0.23 16.07 18.02
C GLY A 202 -1.08 15.54 17.44
N ALA A 203 -1.06 14.69 16.40
CA ALA A 203 -2.27 14.01 15.93
C ALA A 203 -2.41 12.65 16.61
N GLU A 204 -3.56 12.39 17.25
CA GLU A 204 -3.89 11.07 17.80
C GLU A 204 -3.72 10.01 16.70
N VAL A 205 -2.72 9.15 16.87
CA VAL A 205 -2.36 8.13 15.89
C VAL A 205 -3.36 6.98 15.97
N GLY A 206 -4.34 6.99 15.06
CA GLY A 206 -5.10 5.81 14.69
C GLY A 206 -4.14 4.66 14.31
N SER A 207 -4.45 3.45 14.76
CA SER A 207 -3.59 2.26 14.60
C SER A 207 -3.29 1.85 13.15
N ASP A 208 -3.96 2.49 12.19
CA ASP A 208 -3.96 2.29 10.75
C ASP A 208 -3.01 3.25 10.00
N MET A 209 -2.56 4.37 10.57
CA MET A 209 -1.55 5.28 9.98
C MET A 209 -0.10 4.92 10.35
N ARG A 210 0.19 3.64 10.57
CA ARG A 210 1.58 3.21 10.76
C ARG A 210 2.22 3.13 9.37
N GLY A 211 3.07 4.10 9.04
CA GLY A 211 3.82 4.14 7.79
C GLY A 211 4.81 2.99 7.62
N ASP A 212 5.77 3.17 6.74
CA ASP A 212 6.72 2.12 6.38
C ASP A 212 7.53 1.60 7.55
N VAL A 213 7.84 0.31 7.45
CA VAL A 213 8.80 -0.33 8.34
C VAL A 213 9.90 -0.95 7.49
N TRP A 214 11.13 -0.59 7.82
CA TRP A 214 12.34 -1.11 7.20
C TRP A 214 13.04 -1.98 8.24
N ALA A 215 13.12 -3.28 8.00
CA ALA A 215 13.86 -4.21 8.85
C ALA A 215 15.23 -4.48 8.22
N ASP A 216 16.28 -4.11 8.95
CA ASP A 216 17.67 -4.41 8.61
C ASP A 216 17.97 -5.86 9.02
N GLU A 217 17.85 -6.79 8.07
CA GLU A 217 18.20 -8.19 8.27
C GLU A 217 19.62 -8.45 7.76
N PRO A 218 20.33 -9.50 8.21
CA PRO A 218 21.74 -9.71 7.88
C PRO A 218 22.10 -9.77 6.38
N THR A 219 21.13 -9.98 5.50
CA THR A 219 21.37 -10.18 4.05
C THR A 219 20.56 -9.25 3.14
N HIS A 220 19.52 -8.60 3.65
CA HIS A 220 18.63 -7.75 2.88
C HIS A 220 17.83 -6.83 3.81
N TRP A 221 17.26 -5.79 3.22
CA TRP A 221 16.18 -5.04 3.84
C TRP A 221 14.86 -5.75 3.61
N ASP A 222 14.15 -6.08 4.68
CA ASP A 222 12.77 -6.54 4.64
C ASP A 222 11.84 -5.32 4.86
N VAL A 223 11.18 -4.89 3.78
CA VAL A 223 10.44 -3.61 3.75
C VAL A 223 8.94 -3.85 3.68
N LEU A 224 8.22 -3.26 4.63
CA LEU A 224 6.77 -3.23 4.64
C LEU A 224 6.25 -1.87 4.18
N PHE A 225 5.52 -1.89 3.07
CA PHE A 225 4.75 -0.74 2.57
C PHE A 225 3.26 -0.94 2.92
N ARG A 226 2.74 -0.14 3.86
CA ARG A 226 1.32 -0.14 4.23
C ARG A 226 0.50 0.72 3.29
#